data_AF-A0A7V6Z0G2-F1
#
_entry.id   AF-A0A7V6Z0G2-F1
#
_cell.length_a   1.000
_cell.length_b   1.000
_cell.length_c   1.000
_cell.angle_alpha   90.00
_cell.angle_beta   90.00
_cell.angle_gamma   90.00
#
_symmetry.space_group_name_H-M   'P 1'
#
loop_
_entity.id
_entity.type
_entity.pdbx_description
1 polymer ?
#
loop_
_entity_poly.entity_id
_entity_poly.type
_entity_poly.pdbx_seq_one_letter_code
_entity_poly.pdbx_strand_id
1 'polypeptide(L)'
;MPWELHDTGADKYDLEERLLEFESLVIDLSESLPRTRAGYHVAGQILRAGTSPCPHHGEAEDAASREDFIHKMKVCLKELRETRRWGTGDRSERVGTGTGAVPRPERSRRVDADILLQRANS
;
A
#
# COMPACT_ATOMS: atom_id res chain seq x y z
N MET A 1 -47.26 4.32 3.07
CA MET A 1 -46.54 4.49 4.35
C MET A 1 -45.05 4.54 4.02
N PRO A 2 -44.39 5.70 4.13
CA PRO A 2 -43.03 5.92 3.61
C PRO A 2 -41.96 5.73 4.69
N TRP A 3 -41.53 4.49 4.93
CA TRP A 3 -40.38 4.18 5.81
C TRP A 3 -39.80 2.78 5.55
N GLU A 4 -39.67 2.41 4.29
CA GLU A 4 -38.65 1.41 3.94
C GLU A 4 -37.30 2.11 4.08
N LEU A 5 -36.63 1.84 5.20
CA LEU A 5 -35.18 1.95 5.26
C LEU A 5 -34.66 1.01 4.17
N HIS A 6 -34.36 1.58 2.99
CA HIS A 6 -33.37 0.96 2.13
C HIS A 6 -32.11 0.90 2.97
N ASP A 7 -31.76 -0.30 3.45
CA ASP A 7 -30.37 -0.63 3.75
C ASP A 7 -29.63 -0.56 2.41
N THR A 8 -29.32 0.66 1.95
CA THR A 8 -28.34 0.88 0.90
C THR A 8 -27.03 0.50 1.52
N GLY A 9 -26.70 -0.81 1.45
CA GLY A 9 -25.59 -1.49 2.11
C GLY A 9 -24.41 -0.56 2.34
N ALA A 10 -24.47 0.11 3.50
CA ALA A 10 -23.60 1.23 3.81
C ALA A 10 -22.19 0.67 3.91
N ASP A 11 -21.35 1.04 2.94
CA ASP A 11 -19.91 0.83 2.86
C ASP A 11 -19.41 -0.28 3.80
N LYS A 12 -19.54 -1.52 3.34
CA LYS A 12 -18.88 -2.65 4.00
C LYS A 12 -17.38 -2.35 3.92
N TYR A 13 -16.80 -1.86 5.02
CA TYR A 13 -15.37 -1.63 5.14
C TYR A 13 -14.66 -2.98 5.11
N ASP A 14 -14.42 -3.49 3.90
CA ASP A 14 -13.72 -4.75 3.66
C ASP A 14 -12.21 -4.50 3.70
N LEU A 15 -11.65 -4.63 4.89
CA LEU A 15 -10.23 -4.42 5.12
C LEU A 15 -9.41 -5.52 4.42
N GLU A 16 -9.92 -6.75 4.32
CA GLU A 16 -9.23 -7.84 3.64
C GLU A 16 -9.08 -7.53 2.15
N GLU A 17 -10.18 -7.16 1.47
CA GLU A 17 -10.16 -6.78 0.05
C GLU A 17 -9.17 -5.64 -0.22
N ARG A 18 -9.14 -4.63 0.65
CA ARG A 18 -8.22 -3.48 0.52
C ARG A 18 -6.76 -3.86 0.75
N LEU A 19 -6.49 -4.79 1.66
CA LEU A 19 -5.14 -5.30 1.87
C LEU A 19 -4.70 -6.12 0.66
N LEU A 20 -5.57 -6.93 0.07
CA LEU A 20 -5.30 -7.66 -1.18
C LEU A 20 -5.02 -6.72 -2.35
N GLU A 21 -5.82 -5.65 -2.51
CA GLU A 21 -5.56 -4.60 -3.51
C GLU A 21 -4.19 -3.93 -3.28
N PHE A 22 -3.88 -3.60 -2.02
CA PHE A 22 -2.60 -3.02 -1.66
C PHE A 22 -1.42 -3.96 -1.99
N GLU A 23 -1.55 -5.26 -1.71
CA GLU A 23 -0.54 -6.26 -2.05
C GLU A 23 -0.27 -6.34 -3.55
N SER A 24 -1.33 -6.32 -4.37
CA SER A 24 -1.18 -6.29 -5.83
C SER A 24 -0.38 -5.06 -6.27
N LEU A 25 -0.66 -3.88 -5.72
CA LEU A 25 0.05 -2.66 -6.07
C LEU A 25 1.52 -2.67 -5.59
N VAL A 26 1.80 -3.29 -4.44
CA VAL A 26 3.17 -3.51 -3.94
C VAL A 26 3.97 -4.39 -4.91
N ILE A 27 3.35 -5.44 -5.45
CA ILE A 27 3.96 -6.32 -6.44
C ILE A 27 4.28 -5.52 -7.71
N ASP A 28 3.30 -4.81 -8.26
CA ASP A 28 3.48 -3.97 -9.46
C ASP A 28 4.59 -2.93 -9.28
N LEU A 29 4.63 -2.26 -8.13
CA LEU A 29 5.69 -1.32 -7.79
C LEU A 29 7.05 -2.01 -7.78
N SER A 30 7.15 -3.19 -7.15
CA SER A 30 8.40 -3.93 -7.06
C SER A 30 8.95 -4.36 -8.42
N GLU A 31 8.07 -4.71 -9.36
CA GLU A 31 8.42 -5.09 -10.73
C GLU A 31 8.84 -3.89 -11.59
N SER A 32 8.32 -2.70 -11.28
CA SER A 32 8.66 -1.46 -11.98
C SER A 32 10.06 -0.92 -11.67
N LEU A 33 10.69 -1.39 -10.59
CA LEU A 33 11.98 -0.87 -10.13
C LEU A 33 13.13 -1.20 -11.11
N PRO A 34 14.15 -0.31 -11.22
CA PRO A 34 15.29 -0.55 -12.08
C PRO A 34 16.01 -1.86 -11.76
N ARG A 35 16.41 -2.62 -12.80
CA ARG A 35 17.15 -3.90 -12.68
C ARG A 35 18.61 -3.71 -12.26
N THR A 36 18.82 -3.07 -11.12
CA THR A 36 20.11 -2.78 -10.50
C THR A 36 20.19 -3.48 -9.14
N ARG A 37 21.40 -3.63 -8.57
CA ARG A 37 21.56 -4.20 -7.22
C ARG A 37 20.74 -3.42 -6.17
N ALA A 38 20.70 -2.10 -6.27
CA ALA A 38 19.91 -1.25 -5.37
C ALA A 38 18.41 -1.45 -5.59
N GLY A 39 17.95 -1.47 -6.85
CA GLY A 39 16.54 -1.73 -7.18
C GLY A 39 16.06 -3.09 -6.68
N TYR A 40 16.82 -4.17 -6.88
CA TYR A 40 16.49 -5.49 -6.34
C TYR A 40 16.45 -5.50 -4.80
N HIS A 41 17.35 -4.77 -4.15
CA HIS A 41 17.35 -4.66 -2.69
C HIS A 41 16.08 -3.98 -2.19
N VAL A 42 15.71 -2.83 -2.78
CA VAL A 42 14.50 -2.09 -2.43
C VAL A 42 13.23 -2.90 -2.74
N ALA A 43 13.14 -3.52 -3.92
CA ALA A 43 12.04 -4.40 -4.30
C ALA A 43 11.81 -5.50 -3.25
N GLY A 44 12.88 -6.17 -2.81
CA GLY A 44 12.80 -7.21 -1.79
C GLY A 44 12.43 -6.72 -0.38
N GLN A 45 12.65 -5.44 -0.05
CA GLN A 45 12.16 -4.87 1.21
C GLN A 45 10.68 -4.48 1.11
N ILE A 46 10.28 -3.88 -0.03
CA ILE A 46 8.89 -3.48 -0.29
C ILE A 46 7.98 -4.70 -0.35
N LEU A 47 8.36 -5.76 -1.07
CA LEU A 47 7.58 -6.99 -1.13
C LEU A 47 7.36 -7.59 0.27
N ARG A 48 8.43 -7.72 1.06
CA ARG A 48 8.33 -8.36 2.38
C ARG A 48 7.43 -7.61 3.35
N ALA A 49 7.57 -6.29 3.42
CA ALA A 49 6.77 -5.46 4.32
C ALA A 49 5.36 -5.21 3.78
N GLY A 50 5.19 -5.26 2.45
CA GLY A 50 3.95 -4.91 1.77
C GLY A 50 2.96 -6.06 1.64
N THR A 51 3.44 -7.31 1.67
CA THR A 51 2.60 -8.53 1.61
C THR A 51 2.44 -9.25 2.95
N SER A 52 2.98 -8.70 4.03
CA SER A 52 2.76 -9.19 5.39
C SER A 52 1.46 -8.66 6.06
N PRO A 53 0.86 -7.51 5.67
CA PRO A 53 -0.37 -7.02 6.28
C PRO A 53 -1.60 -7.94 6.14
N CYS A 54 -1.83 -8.58 4.99
CA CYS A 54 -3.03 -9.42 4.80
C CYS A 54 -3.02 -10.69 5.67
N PRO A 55 -1.90 -11.45 5.77
CA PRO A 55 -1.82 -12.58 6.71
C PRO A 55 -1.99 -12.16 8.18
N HIS A 56 -1.40 -11.03 8.60
CA HIS A 56 -1.58 -10.52 9.97
C HIS A 56 -3.03 -10.09 10.26
N HIS A 57 -3.77 -9.61 9.24
CA HIS A 57 -5.20 -9.34 9.37
C HIS A 57 -5.99 -10.63 9.60
N GLY A 58 -5.74 -11.68 8.80
CA GLY A 58 -6.39 -12.98 9.00
C GLY A 58 -6.11 -13.57 10.39
N GLU A 59 -4.88 -13.44 10.90
CA GLU A 59 -4.58 -13.84 12.28
C GLU A 59 -5.36 -13.02 13.32
N ALA A 60 -5.65 -11.76 13.04
CA ALA A 60 -6.44 -10.90 13.92
C ALA A 60 -7.91 -11.31 13.93
N GLU A 61 -8.47 -11.75 12.81
CA GLU A 61 -9.84 -12.25 12.73
C GLU A 61 -10.05 -13.48 13.64
N ASP A 62 -9.03 -14.33 13.76
CA ASP A 62 -9.00 -15.49 14.66
C ASP A 62 -8.48 -15.18 16.08
N ALA A 63 -8.43 -13.90 16.48
CA ALA A 63 -7.87 -13.51 17.77
C ALA A 63 -8.65 -14.08 18.97
N ALA A 64 -7.92 -14.64 19.94
CA ALA A 64 -8.52 -15.25 21.13
C ALA A 64 -9.07 -14.23 22.15
N SER A 65 -8.70 -12.95 21.99
CA SER A 65 -9.16 -11.87 22.86
C SER A 65 -9.09 -10.51 22.14
N ARG A 66 -9.73 -9.49 22.73
CA ARG A 66 -9.64 -8.12 22.24
C ARG A 66 -8.22 -7.55 22.30
N GLU A 67 -7.44 -7.94 23.30
CA GLU A 67 -6.04 -7.49 23.43
C GLU A 67 -5.17 -8.11 22.33
N ASP A 68 -5.35 -9.40 22.06
CA ASP A 68 -4.69 -10.13 20.97
C ASP A 68 -5.05 -9.53 19.60
N PHE A 69 -6.34 -9.23 19.37
CA PHE A 69 -6.80 -8.53 18.17
C PHE A 69 -6.07 -7.20 17.98
N ILE A 70 -6.07 -6.35 19.01
CA ILE A 70 -5.41 -5.03 18.95
C ILE A 70 -3.90 -5.18 18.70
N HIS A 71 -3.26 -6.19 19.31
CA HIS A 71 -1.85 -6.45 19.13
C HIS A 71 -1.53 -6.81 17.67
N LYS A 72 -2.27 -7.76 17.09
CA LYS A 72 -2.09 -8.20 15.69
C LYS A 72 -2.37 -7.06 14.69
N MET A 73 -3.40 -6.26 14.93
CA MET A 73 -3.68 -5.06 14.12
C MET A 73 -2.56 -4.01 14.21
N LYS A 74 -1.89 -3.86 15.37
CA LYS A 74 -0.72 -2.98 15.48
C LYS A 74 0.48 -3.50 14.68
N VAL A 75 0.65 -4.81 14.58
CA VAL A 75 1.68 -5.42 13.72
C VAL A 75 1.36 -5.12 12.25
N CYS A 76 0.13 -5.36 11.80
CA CYS A 76 -0.31 -5.00 10.44
C CYS A 76 -0.02 -3.51 10.11
N LEU A 77 -0.37 -2.59 11.02
CA LEU A 77 -0.08 -1.15 10.85
C LEU A 77 1.42 -0.82 10.79
N LYS A 78 2.26 -1.55 11.54
CA LYS A 78 3.72 -1.37 11.52
C LYS A 78 4.28 -1.72 10.14
N GLU A 79 3.86 -2.84 9.57
CA GLU A 79 4.29 -3.33 8.25
C GLU A 79 3.88 -2.36 7.12
N LEU A 80 2.63 -1.86 7.14
CA LEU A 80 2.16 -0.82 6.22
C LEU A 80 3.01 0.45 6.27
N ARG A 81 3.41 0.88 7.48
CA ARG A 81 4.28 2.05 7.68
C ARG A 81 5.70 1.81 7.20
N GLU A 82 6.22 0.59 7.31
CA GLU A 82 7.53 0.23 6.78
C GLU A 82 7.52 0.24 5.25
N THR A 83 6.51 -0.37 4.63
CA THR A 83 6.32 -0.34 3.15
C THR A 83 6.32 1.08 2.60
N ARG A 84 5.60 2.00 3.27
CA ARG A 84 5.59 3.43 2.90
C ARG A 84 6.99 4.04 2.88
N ARG A 85 7.82 3.77 3.88
CA ARG A 85 9.17 4.37 3.98
C ARG A 85 10.04 3.94 2.82
N TRP A 86 9.89 2.68 2.38
CA TRP A 86 10.60 2.16 1.23
C TRP A 86 10.08 2.72 -0.10
N GLY A 87 8.75 2.74 -0.32
CA GLY A 87 8.16 3.29 -1.55
C GLY A 87 8.42 4.80 -1.75
N THR A 88 8.57 5.55 -0.66
CA THR A 88 8.92 6.99 -0.73
C THR A 88 10.37 7.23 -1.19
N GLY A 89 11.26 6.25 -0.98
CA GLY A 89 12.69 6.34 -1.27
C GLY A 89 13.04 6.33 -2.75
N ASP A 90 12.14 5.85 -3.62
CA ASP A 90 12.37 5.78 -5.08
C ASP A 90 12.14 7.12 -5.81
N ARG A 91 11.99 8.23 -5.09
CA ARG A 91 11.90 9.59 -5.67
C ARG A 91 13.24 10.14 -6.20
N SER A 92 14.22 9.28 -6.46
CA SER A 92 15.55 9.68 -6.92
C SER A 92 15.66 9.84 -8.44
N GLU A 93 14.72 10.56 -9.07
CA GLU A 93 14.95 11.16 -10.39
C GLU A 93 14.25 12.53 -10.48
N ARG A 94 14.96 13.58 -10.02
CA ARG A 94 15.00 14.91 -10.65
C ARG A 94 15.92 15.87 -9.90
N VAL A 95 17.22 15.75 -10.15
CA VAL A 95 18.11 16.93 -10.21
C VAL A 95 18.90 16.81 -11.53
N GLY A 96 18.23 17.21 -12.62
CA GLY A 96 18.90 17.48 -13.89
C GLY A 96 19.32 18.94 -13.90
N THR A 97 20.62 19.19 -13.88
CA THR A 97 21.24 20.47 -14.16
C THR A 97 21.13 20.80 -15.66
N GLY A 98 20.70 22.02 -15.98
CA GLY A 98 21.05 22.71 -17.24
C GLY A 98 20.23 22.44 -18.50
N THR A 99 19.42 23.44 -18.87
CA THR A 99 19.14 23.92 -20.25
C THR A 99 18.56 22.94 -21.29
N GLY A 100 17.29 23.16 -21.65
CA GLY A 100 16.65 22.61 -22.85
C GLY A 100 15.34 21.88 -22.52
N ALA A 101 14.25 22.31 -23.15
CA ALA A 101 12.88 21.86 -22.90
C ALA A 101 12.75 20.32 -22.71
N VAL A 102 12.39 19.89 -21.50
CA VAL A 102 12.07 18.50 -21.19
C VAL A 102 10.59 18.26 -21.52
N PRO A 103 10.22 17.26 -22.33
CA PRO A 103 8.82 16.92 -22.56
C PRO A 103 8.19 16.51 -21.24
N ARG A 104 7.07 17.14 -20.90
CA ARG A 104 6.29 16.84 -19.69
C ARG A 104 5.91 15.36 -19.75
N PRO A 105 6.37 14.50 -18.82
CA PRO A 105 5.98 13.11 -18.84
C PRO A 105 4.45 13.05 -18.63
N GLU A 106 3.78 12.32 -19.51
CA GLU A 106 2.36 12.02 -19.43
C GLU A 106 2.01 11.51 -18.03
N ARG A 107 0.78 11.78 -17.63
CA ARG A 107 0.18 11.60 -16.29
C ARG A 107 0.35 10.21 -15.63
N SER A 108 0.97 9.24 -16.30
CA SER A 108 0.91 7.81 -15.99
C SER A 108 1.97 7.25 -15.03
N ARG A 109 2.80 8.08 -14.38
CA ARG A 109 3.88 7.61 -13.48
C ARG A 109 4.05 8.47 -12.22
N ARG A 110 2.94 8.91 -11.62
CA ARG A 110 2.93 9.74 -10.41
C ARG A 110 1.96 9.17 -9.37
N VAL A 111 2.09 7.88 -9.07
CA VAL A 111 1.06 7.15 -8.33
C VAL A 111 1.65 6.27 -7.23
N ASP A 112 2.84 6.56 -6.70
CA ASP A 112 3.66 5.41 -6.24
C ASP A 112 3.74 5.16 -4.73
N ALA A 113 3.14 6.00 -3.87
CA ALA A 113 3.07 5.69 -2.42
C ALA A 113 1.85 6.27 -1.70
N ASP A 114 1.46 7.50 -2.03
CA ASP A 114 0.30 8.14 -1.40
C ASP A 114 -1.02 7.47 -1.83
N ILE A 115 -1.07 6.91 -3.05
CA ILE A 115 -2.22 6.14 -3.55
C ILE A 115 -2.31 4.77 -2.88
N LEU A 116 -1.17 4.10 -2.65
CA LEU A 116 -1.12 2.85 -1.89
C LEU A 116 -1.75 3.03 -0.49
N LEU A 117 -1.43 4.14 0.18
CA LEU A 117 -1.93 4.44 1.52
C LEU A 117 -3.35 4.98 1.55
N GLN A 118 -3.79 5.70 0.52
CA GLN A 118 -5.18 6.10 0.39
C GLN A 118 -6.06 4.87 0.25
N ARG A 119 -5.66 3.84 -0.48
CA ARG A 119 -6.39 2.56 -0.56
C ARG A 119 -6.35 1.78 0.77
N ALA A 120 -5.20 1.76 1.44
CA ALA A 120 -5.07 1.13 2.75
C ALA A 120 -5.77 1.91 3.91
N ASN A 121 -6.09 3.20 3.76
CA ASN A 121 -6.75 4.02 4.80
C ASN A 121 -8.17 4.56 4.47
N SER A 122 -8.64 4.52 3.21
CA SER A 122 -10.04 4.82 2.82
C SER A 122 -10.88 3.56 2.90
#